data_AF-A0A257ABV1-F1
#
_entry.id   AF-A0A257ABV1-F1
#
_cell.length_a   1.000
_cell.length_b   1.000
_cell.length_c   1.000
_cell.angle_alpha   90.00
_cell.angle_beta   90.00
_cell.angle_gamma   90.00
#
_symmetry.space_group_name_H-M   'P 1'
#
loop_
_entity.id
_entity.type
_entity.pdbx_description
1 polymer ?
#
loop_
_entity_poly.entity_id
_entity_poly.type
_entity_poly.pdbx_seq_one_letter_code
_entity_poly.pdbx_strand_id
1 'polypeptide(L)'
;MTFSIANISFKIKLKEEAREMLIAFLLNYVLLSSIIILMGYLVKKYFEGFVVMAAAPPAIAVVPLTAVLRGDERHSLFSLIFLYLMSVILMPLIILIFLATEVKPVILLQNVALLILLPILLSRIFYGRIDASKAKIIANICFFFIVFSVIGKNRQFIFEDLSTLFILSILMTLRTFGIGSISKMVAEKIGSAEKAINYALFSSFKNEGFVMIIAFSLFGYSAAIPAIIALIFEMLWICCMEAKII
;
A
#
# COMPACT_ATOMS: atom_id res chain seq x y z
N MET A 1 2.05 -10.28 6.44
CA MET A 1 3.32 -9.51 6.51
C MET A 1 4.52 -10.37 6.89
N THR A 2 4.50 -11.09 8.03
CA THR A 2 5.63 -11.92 8.52
C THR A 2 6.26 -12.81 7.45
N PHE A 3 5.46 -13.68 6.80
CA PHE A 3 5.95 -14.62 5.78
C PHE A 3 6.48 -13.93 4.53
N SER A 4 5.85 -12.83 4.11
CA SER A 4 6.25 -12.06 2.92
C SER A 4 7.63 -11.40 3.10
N ILE A 5 7.99 -11.02 4.33
CA ILE A 5 9.26 -10.35 4.63
C ILE A 5 10.34 -11.37 5.08
N ALA A 6 9.97 -12.56 5.55
CA ALA A 6 10.90 -13.54 6.14
C ALA A 6 12.06 -13.98 5.21
N ASN A 7 11.93 -13.81 3.89
CA ASN A 7 12.98 -14.17 2.92
C ASN A 7 13.79 -12.97 2.40
N ILE A 8 13.57 -11.78 2.95
CA ILE A 8 14.24 -10.53 2.56
C ILE A 8 15.44 -10.28 3.48
N SER A 9 16.64 -10.10 2.90
CA SER A 9 17.85 -9.73 3.67
C SER A 9 17.85 -8.22 4.02
N PHE A 10 18.29 -7.87 5.22
CA PHE A 10 18.37 -6.48 5.71
C PHE A 10 19.81 -5.92 5.72
N LYS A 11 20.69 -6.38 4.82
CA LYS A 11 22.05 -5.81 4.73
C LYS A 11 21.99 -4.46 4.01
N ILE A 12 21.93 -3.36 4.76
CA ILE A 12 21.74 -2.01 4.21
C ILE A 12 23.09 -1.34 3.89
N LYS A 13 23.23 -0.86 2.65
CA LYS A 13 24.26 0.13 2.28
C LYS A 13 23.63 1.53 2.21
N LEU A 14 23.44 2.17 3.37
CA LEU A 14 22.60 3.37 3.51
C LEU A 14 22.98 4.51 2.56
N LYS A 15 24.28 4.75 2.33
CA LYS A 15 24.75 5.90 1.53
C LYS A 15 24.45 5.77 0.03
N GLU A 16 24.42 4.55 -0.50
CA GLU A 16 24.16 4.31 -1.93
C GLU A 16 22.67 4.41 -2.27
N GLU A 17 21.79 4.18 -1.27
CA GLU A 17 20.34 4.01 -1.48
C GLU A 17 19.50 5.19 -0.95
N ALA A 18 20.13 6.13 -0.22
CA ALA A 18 19.41 7.21 0.47
C ALA A 18 18.58 8.11 -0.45
N ARG A 19 19.09 8.39 -1.66
CA ARG A 19 18.37 9.19 -2.66
C ARG A 19 17.07 8.50 -3.08
N GLU A 20 17.15 7.21 -3.37
CA GLU A 20 16.01 6.42 -3.83
C GLU A 20 14.97 6.20 -2.72
N MET A 21 15.44 5.98 -1.49
CA MET A 21 14.58 5.95 -0.30
C MET A 21 13.81 7.27 -0.12
N LEU A 22 14.47 8.41 -0.34
CA LEU A 22 13.83 9.73 -0.26
C LEU A 22 12.83 9.93 -1.40
N ILE A 23 13.16 9.54 -2.63
CA ILE A 23 12.23 9.65 -3.77
C ILE A 23 11.00 8.76 -3.54
N ALA A 24 11.20 7.52 -3.09
CA ALA A 24 10.08 6.63 -2.74
C ALA A 24 9.21 7.21 -1.62
N PHE A 25 9.81 7.87 -0.62
CA PHE A 25 9.08 8.61 0.40
C PHE A 25 8.25 9.76 -0.18
N LEU A 26 8.85 10.58 -1.04
CA LEU A 26 8.14 11.69 -1.68
C LEU A 26 6.99 11.18 -2.55
N LEU A 27 7.19 10.11 -3.32
CA LEU A 27 6.14 9.54 -4.17
C LEU A 27 5.02 8.91 -3.35
N ASN A 28 5.34 8.17 -2.29
CA ASN A 28 4.33 7.39 -1.56
C ASN A 28 3.65 8.17 -0.42
N TYR A 29 4.41 8.92 0.38
CA TYR A 29 3.89 9.64 1.55
C TYR A 29 3.57 11.10 1.29
N VAL A 30 4.23 11.75 0.34
CA VAL A 30 3.91 13.15 0.00
C VAL A 30 2.90 13.19 -1.14
N LEU A 31 3.25 12.67 -2.32
CA LEU A 31 2.38 12.73 -3.49
C LEU A 31 1.13 11.87 -3.33
N LEU A 32 1.30 10.55 -3.20
CA LEU A 32 0.17 9.61 -3.20
C LEU A 32 -0.76 9.84 -2.01
N SER A 33 -0.24 10.00 -0.79
CA SER A 33 -1.07 10.26 0.39
C SER A 33 -1.85 11.57 0.30
N SER A 34 -1.24 12.64 -0.22
CA SER A 34 -1.96 13.93 -0.39
C SER A 34 -3.11 13.81 -1.39
N ILE A 35 -2.90 13.07 -2.49
CA ILE A 35 -3.95 12.80 -3.48
C ILE A 35 -5.08 11.98 -2.86
N ILE A 36 -4.77 10.92 -2.11
CA ILE A 36 -5.77 10.08 -1.44
C ILE A 36 -6.59 10.91 -0.44
N ILE A 37 -5.95 11.78 0.35
CA ILE A 37 -6.65 12.67 1.30
C ILE A 37 -7.55 13.66 0.55
N LEU A 38 -7.04 14.28 -0.53
CA LEU A 38 -7.83 15.20 -1.36
C LEU A 38 -9.06 14.50 -1.95
N MET A 39 -8.91 13.28 -2.46
CA MET A 39 -10.02 12.46 -2.94
C MET A 39 -11.04 12.19 -1.84
N GLY A 40 -10.56 11.87 -0.62
CA GLY A 40 -11.42 11.71 0.54
C GLY A 40 -12.24 12.97 0.85
N TYR A 41 -11.63 14.15 0.81
CA TYR A 41 -12.33 15.42 1.02
C TYR A 41 -13.39 15.71 -0.04
N LEU A 42 -13.14 15.34 -1.30
CA LEU A 42 -14.09 15.53 -2.40
C LEU A 42 -15.31 14.61 -2.25
N VAL A 43 -15.09 13.35 -1.86
CA VAL A 43 -16.16 12.35 -1.72
C VAL A 43 -16.92 12.51 -0.41
N LYS A 44 -16.24 12.89 0.68
CA LYS A 44 -16.70 12.94 2.09
C LYS A 44 -17.15 11.60 2.67
N LYS A 45 -17.82 10.75 1.89
CA LYS A 45 -18.19 9.39 2.26
C LYS A 45 -16.95 8.51 2.37
N TYR A 46 -16.87 7.74 3.46
CA TYR A 46 -15.74 6.88 3.79
C TYR A 46 -14.41 7.63 3.96
N PHE A 47 -14.47 8.90 4.38
CA PHE A 47 -13.28 9.74 4.57
C PHE A 47 -12.24 9.07 5.47
N GLU A 48 -12.69 8.37 6.50
CA GLU A 48 -11.87 7.61 7.43
C GLU A 48 -11.04 6.55 6.69
N GLY A 49 -11.66 5.86 5.73
CA GLY A 49 -11.01 4.87 4.87
C GLY A 49 -9.92 5.48 4.00
N PHE A 50 -10.17 6.67 3.42
CA PHE A 50 -9.17 7.40 2.64
C PHE A 50 -7.99 7.84 3.51
N VAL A 51 -8.23 8.38 4.71
CA VAL A 51 -7.17 8.78 5.64
C VAL A 51 -6.32 7.58 6.05
N VAL A 52 -6.93 6.44 6.40
CA VAL A 52 -6.19 5.22 6.75
C VAL A 52 -5.36 4.72 5.56
N MET A 53 -5.91 4.75 4.35
CA MET A 53 -5.19 4.40 3.12
C MET A 53 -3.99 5.31 2.86
N ALA A 54 -4.17 6.62 3.02
CA ALA A 54 -3.11 7.60 2.86
C ALA A 54 -1.99 7.40 3.89
N ALA A 55 -2.34 7.01 5.11
CA ALA A 55 -1.43 6.81 6.22
C ALA A 55 -0.59 5.51 6.09
N ALA A 56 -1.08 4.54 5.32
CA ALA A 56 -0.44 3.23 5.19
C ALA A 56 0.90 3.27 4.42
N PRO A 57 1.80 2.31 4.70
CA PRO A 57 3.00 2.10 3.88
C PRO A 57 2.67 1.52 2.50
N PRO A 58 3.63 1.49 1.56
CA PRO A 58 3.47 0.81 0.27
C PRO A 58 3.19 -0.68 0.43
N ALA A 59 2.56 -1.29 -0.58
CA ALA A 59 2.31 -2.73 -0.59
C ALA A 59 3.62 -3.54 -0.54
N ILE A 60 3.64 -4.63 0.24
CA ILE A 60 4.79 -5.56 0.25
C ILE A 60 5.03 -6.15 -1.14
N ALA A 61 3.97 -6.28 -1.94
CA ALA A 61 4.02 -6.77 -3.30
C ALA A 61 4.85 -5.88 -4.25
N VAL A 62 5.15 -4.63 -3.90
CA VAL A 62 5.97 -3.74 -4.74
C VAL A 62 7.31 -4.39 -5.11
N VAL A 63 7.96 -5.11 -4.20
CA VAL A 63 9.24 -5.78 -4.47
C VAL A 63 9.10 -6.89 -5.52
N PRO A 64 8.26 -7.94 -5.34
CA PRO A 64 8.08 -8.96 -6.37
C PRO A 64 7.49 -8.41 -7.67
N LEU A 65 6.64 -7.38 -7.63
CA LEU A 65 6.12 -6.73 -8.83
C LEU A 65 7.22 -5.99 -9.59
N THR A 66 8.16 -5.36 -8.88
CA THR A 66 9.35 -4.77 -9.50
C THR A 66 10.16 -5.83 -10.25
N ALA A 67 10.32 -7.03 -9.66
CA ALA A 67 11.02 -8.14 -10.29
C ALA A 67 10.33 -8.59 -11.60
N VAL A 68 9.02 -8.80 -11.54
CA VAL A 68 8.20 -9.22 -12.70
C VAL A 68 8.26 -8.19 -13.82
N LEU A 69 8.19 -6.90 -13.47
CA LEU A 69 8.23 -5.78 -14.41
C LEU A 69 9.65 -5.36 -14.81
N ARG A 70 10.69 -6.11 -14.39
CA ARG A 70 12.11 -5.87 -14.70
C ARG A 70 12.62 -4.49 -14.24
N GLY A 71 12.13 -3.99 -13.11
CA GLY A 71 12.67 -2.81 -12.43
C GLY A 71 13.81 -3.17 -11.45
N ASP A 72 14.25 -2.20 -10.66
CA ASP A 72 15.32 -2.40 -9.67
C ASP A 72 14.80 -3.00 -8.35
N GLU A 73 14.87 -4.33 -8.22
CA GLU A 73 14.42 -5.03 -7.02
C GLU A 73 15.14 -4.58 -5.75
N ARG A 74 16.44 -4.28 -5.85
CA ARG A 74 17.27 -3.89 -4.70
C ARG A 74 16.80 -2.56 -4.13
N HIS A 75 16.58 -1.57 -4.99
CA HIS A 75 16.08 -0.26 -4.56
C HIS A 75 14.65 -0.35 -4.02
N SER A 76 13.78 -1.14 -4.66
CA SER A 76 12.43 -1.39 -4.16
C SER A 76 12.47 -2.02 -2.76
N LEU A 77 13.40 -2.94 -2.52
CA LEU A 77 13.55 -3.58 -1.23
C LEU A 77 13.94 -2.59 -0.11
N PHE A 78 14.98 -1.78 -0.34
CA PHE A 78 15.45 -0.82 0.65
C PHE A 78 14.43 0.28 0.92
N SER A 79 13.82 0.81 -0.15
CA SER A 79 12.77 1.81 -0.05
C SER A 79 11.55 1.27 0.70
N LEU A 80 11.15 0.02 0.45
CA LEU A 80 10.07 -0.63 1.17
C LEU A 80 10.39 -0.73 2.67
N ILE A 81 11.54 -1.27 3.04
CA ILE A 81 11.96 -1.39 4.46
C ILE A 81 11.95 -0.02 5.15
N PHE A 82 12.54 0.99 4.49
CA PHE A 82 12.55 2.36 4.99
C PHE A 82 11.15 2.89 5.25
N LEU A 83 10.25 2.76 4.28
CA LEU A 83 8.89 3.28 4.38
C LEU A 83 8.06 2.54 5.43
N TYR A 84 8.28 1.24 5.62
CA TYR A 84 7.67 0.51 6.73
C TYR A 84 8.18 0.99 8.10
N LEU A 85 9.47 1.27 8.25
CA LEU A 85 9.97 1.87 9.49
C LEU A 85 9.37 3.25 9.74
N MET A 86 9.28 4.09 8.71
CA MET A 86 8.65 5.41 8.81
C MET A 86 7.15 5.31 9.14
N SER A 87 6.45 4.30 8.61
CA SER A 87 5.01 4.10 8.83
C SER A 87 4.63 3.89 10.29
N VAL A 88 5.55 3.39 11.13
CA VAL A 88 5.33 3.21 12.57
C VAL A 88 4.98 4.56 13.24
N ILE A 89 5.56 5.65 12.73
CA ILE A 89 5.33 7.01 13.24
C ILE A 89 4.31 7.74 12.37
N LEU A 90 4.47 7.68 11.04
CA LEU A 90 3.65 8.45 10.11
C LEU A 90 2.20 8.01 10.11
N MET A 91 1.93 6.70 10.22
CA MET A 91 0.57 6.21 10.18
C MET A 91 -0.28 6.74 11.35
N PRO A 92 0.13 6.57 12.62
CA PRO A 92 -0.65 7.12 13.72
C PRO A 92 -0.71 8.65 13.66
N LEU A 93 0.37 9.31 13.23
CA LEU A 93 0.38 10.77 13.10
C LEU A 93 -0.65 11.27 12.08
N ILE A 94 -0.66 10.72 10.86
CA ILE A 94 -1.60 11.12 9.81
C ILE A 94 -3.04 10.84 10.27
N ILE A 95 -3.32 9.65 10.81
CA ILE A 95 -4.67 9.32 11.29
C ILE A 95 -5.12 10.28 12.41
N LEU A 96 -4.25 10.60 13.38
CA LEU A 96 -4.60 11.53 14.45
C LEU A 96 -4.79 12.97 13.95
N ILE A 97 -4.01 13.44 12.97
CA ILE A 97 -4.17 14.78 12.40
C ILE A 97 -5.58 14.96 11.82
N PHE A 98 -6.11 13.95 11.12
CA PHE A 98 -7.39 14.06 10.43
C PHE A 98 -8.59 13.53 11.23
N LEU A 99 -8.38 12.57 12.14
CA LEU A 99 -9.44 11.79 12.81
C LEU A 99 -9.26 11.66 14.33
N ALA A 100 -8.53 12.58 14.98
CA ALA A 100 -8.28 12.52 16.44
C ALA A 100 -9.54 12.38 17.30
N THR A 101 -10.66 12.94 16.86
CA THR A 101 -11.95 12.88 17.59
C THR A 101 -12.69 11.56 17.41
N GLU A 102 -12.33 10.79 16.38
CA GLU A 102 -13.03 9.56 15.99
C GLU A 102 -12.28 8.28 16.39
N VAL A 103 -10.98 8.40 16.69
CA VAL A 103 -10.11 7.27 17.03
C VAL A 103 -9.58 7.36 18.45
N LYS A 104 -9.55 6.23 19.16
CA LYS A 104 -8.82 6.13 20.44
C LYS A 104 -7.33 5.93 20.16
N PRO A 105 -6.43 6.86 20.55
CA PRO A 105 -5.01 6.78 20.21
C PRO A 105 -4.35 5.48 20.68
N VAL A 106 -4.76 4.96 21.84
CA VAL A 106 -4.25 3.69 22.39
C VAL A 106 -4.53 2.51 21.47
N ILE A 107 -5.75 2.40 20.94
CA ILE A 107 -6.14 1.30 20.03
C ILE A 107 -5.37 1.42 18.70
N LEU A 108 -5.23 2.64 18.18
CA LEU A 108 -4.46 2.91 16.97
C LEU A 108 -2.99 2.49 17.13
N LEU A 109 -2.33 2.89 18.21
CA LEU A 109 -0.93 2.53 18.48
C LEU A 109 -0.77 1.02 18.68
N GLN A 110 -1.70 0.36 19.39
CA GLN A 110 -1.72 -1.09 19.53
C GLN A 110 -1.84 -1.79 18.18
N ASN A 111 -2.76 -1.35 17.33
CA ASN A 111 -2.96 -1.92 15.99
C ASN A 111 -1.71 -1.76 15.12
N VAL A 112 -1.10 -0.57 15.09
CA VAL A 112 0.16 -0.32 14.36
C VAL A 112 1.28 -1.22 14.88
N ALA A 113 1.43 -1.34 16.20
CA ALA A 113 2.44 -2.22 16.79
C ALA A 113 2.20 -3.70 16.45
N LEU A 114 0.96 -4.19 16.55
CA LEU A 114 0.61 -5.59 16.31
C LEU A 114 0.67 -5.98 14.83
N LEU A 115 0.38 -5.05 13.93
CA LEU A 115 0.25 -5.35 12.50
C LEU A 115 1.47 -4.91 11.68
N ILE A 116 2.31 -4.01 12.19
CA ILE A 116 3.57 -3.60 11.55
C ILE A 116 4.77 -4.11 12.33
N LEU A 117 4.96 -3.64 13.57
CA LEU A 117 6.18 -3.93 14.36
C LEU A 117 6.34 -5.42 14.64
N LEU A 118 5.30 -6.06 15.17
CA LEU A 118 5.34 -7.47 15.55
C LEU A 118 5.65 -8.38 14.34
N PRO A 119 4.98 -8.25 13.17
CA PRO A 119 5.32 -9.04 11.99
C PRO A 119 6.75 -8.83 11.48
N ILE A 120 7.28 -7.60 11.57
CA ILE A 120 8.66 -7.32 11.18
C ILE A 120 9.62 -8.06 12.12
N LEU A 121 9.42 -7.96 13.45
CA LEU A 121 10.23 -8.65 14.45
C LEU A 121 10.16 -10.18 14.28
N LEU A 122 8.96 -10.73 14.17
CA LEU A 122 8.76 -12.17 13.95
C LEU A 122 9.40 -12.64 12.63
N SER A 123 9.32 -11.84 11.57
CA SER A 123 9.94 -12.21 10.28
C SER A 123 11.45 -12.42 10.39
N ARG A 124 12.12 -11.75 11.33
CA ARG A 124 13.56 -11.92 11.58
C ARG A 124 13.86 -13.24 12.28
N ILE A 125 13.02 -13.66 13.22
CA ILE A 125 13.15 -14.94 13.92
C ILE A 125 13.02 -16.11 12.93
N PHE A 126 12.15 -15.96 11.93
CA PHE A 126 11.93 -16.95 10.87
C PHE A 126 12.81 -16.76 9.63
N TYR A 127 13.77 -15.83 9.65
CA TYR A 127 14.61 -15.54 8.49
C TYR A 127 15.42 -16.76 8.05
N GLY A 128 15.27 -17.14 6.78
CA GLY A 128 15.94 -18.32 6.20
C GLY A 128 15.47 -19.68 6.75
N ARG A 129 14.46 -19.70 7.63
CA ARG A 129 13.91 -20.94 8.23
C ARG A 129 12.68 -21.48 7.49
N ILE A 130 12.07 -20.66 6.65
CA ILE A 130 10.85 -21.00 5.90
C ILE A 130 11.17 -20.89 4.42
N ASP A 131 10.89 -21.96 3.68
CA ASP A 131 11.00 -21.99 2.23
C ASP A 131 10.21 -20.81 1.60
N ALA A 132 10.84 -20.14 0.63
CA ALA A 132 10.28 -18.93 0.03
C ALA A 132 9.00 -19.20 -0.77
N SER A 133 8.87 -20.37 -1.40
CA SER A 133 7.65 -20.76 -2.12
C SER A 133 6.50 -21.01 -1.14
N LYS A 134 6.76 -21.77 -0.07
CA LYS A 134 5.76 -22.00 0.99
C LYS A 134 5.31 -20.70 1.65
N ALA A 135 6.25 -19.79 1.97
CA ALA A 135 5.93 -18.50 2.56
C ALA A 135 5.01 -17.65 1.66
N LYS A 136 5.24 -17.65 0.34
CA LYS A 136 4.38 -16.97 -0.65
C LYS A 136 2.97 -17.58 -0.69
N ILE A 137 2.86 -18.91 -0.75
CA ILE A 137 1.56 -19.60 -0.76
C ILE A 137 0.75 -19.26 0.50
N ILE A 138 1.38 -19.36 1.67
CA ILE A 138 0.71 -19.04 2.95
C ILE A 138 0.25 -17.58 2.96
N ALA A 139 1.12 -16.64 2.55
CA ALA A 139 0.76 -15.23 2.51
C ALA A 139 -0.43 -14.96 1.56
N ASN A 140 -0.46 -15.60 0.40
CA ASN A 140 -1.55 -15.45 -0.57
C ASN A 140 -2.88 -16.04 -0.04
N ILE A 141 -2.84 -17.19 0.64
CA ILE A 141 -4.03 -17.77 1.27
C ILE A 141 -4.56 -16.85 2.36
N CYS A 142 -3.69 -16.32 3.24
CA CYS A 142 -4.10 -15.35 4.25
C CYS A 142 -4.71 -14.08 3.63
N PHE A 143 -4.07 -13.56 2.57
CA PHE A 143 -4.56 -12.39 1.86
C PHE A 143 -5.91 -12.64 1.20
N PHE A 144 -6.11 -13.81 0.59
CA PHE A 144 -7.40 -14.24 0.04
C PHE A 144 -8.50 -14.20 1.10
N PHE A 145 -8.30 -14.79 2.28
CA PHE A 145 -9.31 -14.78 3.34
C PHE A 145 -9.63 -13.37 3.84
N ILE A 146 -8.63 -12.50 3.96
CA ILE A 146 -8.83 -11.09 4.34
C ILE A 146 -9.70 -10.39 3.31
N VAL A 147 -9.30 -10.43 2.03
CA VAL A 147 -10.02 -9.78 0.93
C VAL A 147 -11.44 -10.33 0.82
N PHE A 148 -11.60 -11.66 0.77
CA PHE A 148 -12.89 -12.32 0.66
C PHE A 148 -13.84 -11.93 1.79
N SER A 149 -13.34 -11.90 3.03
CA SER A 149 -14.16 -11.58 4.21
C SER A 149 -14.60 -10.12 4.23
N VAL A 150 -13.68 -9.19 3.93
CA VAL A 150 -13.96 -7.75 3.94
C VAL A 150 -14.87 -7.35 2.79
N ILE A 151 -14.65 -7.90 1.58
CA ILE A 151 -15.56 -7.70 0.44
C ILE A 151 -16.92 -8.33 0.73
N GLY A 152 -16.98 -9.56 1.24
CA GLY A 152 -18.23 -10.26 1.53
C GLY A 152 -19.11 -9.53 2.55
N LYS A 153 -18.50 -8.90 3.56
CA LYS A 153 -19.20 -8.03 4.53
C LYS A 153 -19.70 -6.72 3.92
N ASN A 154 -19.01 -6.19 2.91
CA ASN A 154 -19.40 -4.97 2.20
C ASN A 154 -20.17 -5.23 0.89
N ARG A 155 -20.55 -6.47 0.57
CA ARG A 155 -21.14 -6.83 -0.74
C ARG A 155 -22.36 -5.99 -1.13
N GLN A 156 -23.14 -5.53 -0.14
CA GLN A 156 -24.33 -4.73 -0.36
C GLN A 156 -24.01 -3.39 -1.03
N PHE A 157 -22.87 -2.78 -0.69
CA PHE A 157 -22.38 -1.56 -1.33
C PHE A 157 -22.23 -1.71 -2.85
N ILE A 158 -21.85 -2.91 -3.33
CA ILE A 158 -21.64 -3.17 -4.76
C ILE A 158 -22.96 -3.11 -5.54
N PHE A 159 -24.08 -3.48 -4.92
CA PHE A 159 -25.37 -3.59 -5.61
C PHE A 159 -26.31 -2.41 -5.34
N GLU A 160 -26.20 -1.76 -4.18
CA GLU A 160 -27.16 -0.74 -3.75
C GLU A 160 -26.66 0.70 -3.94
N ASP A 161 -25.35 0.91 -4.07
CA ASP A 161 -24.77 2.25 -4.20
C ASP A 161 -23.83 2.34 -5.42
N LEU A 162 -24.41 2.04 -6.58
CA LEU A 162 -23.70 2.08 -7.87
C LEU A 162 -23.11 3.45 -8.17
N SER A 163 -23.75 4.53 -7.70
CA SER A 163 -23.26 5.90 -7.89
C SER A 163 -21.93 6.13 -7.18
N THR A 164 -21.84 5.76 -5.90
CA THR A 164 -20.60 5.87 -5.12
C THR A 164 -19.56 4.89 -5.65
N LEU A 165 -19.95 3.67 -6.01
CA LEU A 165 -19.04 2.69 -6.61
C LEU A 165 -18.38 3.24 -7.88
N PHE A 166 -19.15 3.87 -8.76
CA PHE A 166 -18.65 4.47 -10.00
C PHE A 166 -17.68 5.63 -9.72
N ILE A 167 -18.04 6.54 -8.80
CA ILE A 167 -17.17 7.64 -8.39
C ILE A 167 -15.85 7.11 -7.80
N LEU A 168 -15.91 6.17 -6.85
CA LEU A 168 -14.72 5.57 -6.26
C LEU A 168 -13.87 4.87 -7.32
N SER A 169 -14.49 4.20 -8.29
CA SER A 169 -13.77 3.52 -9.39
C SER A 169 -12.98 4.51 -10.24
N ILE A 170 -13.57 5.66 -10.59
CA ILE A 170 -12.87 6.74 -11.32
C ILE A 170 -11.70 7.26 -10.47
N LEU A 171 -11.93 7.54 -9.19
CA LEU A 171 -10.89 8.08 -8.32
C LEU A 171 -9.73 7.10 -8.14
N MET A 172 -10.01 5.81 -7.95
CA MET A 172 -8.97 4.78 -7.84
C MET A 172 -8.24 4.54 -9.17
N THR A 173 -8.94 4.70 -10.30
CA THR A 173 -8.29 4.73 -11.62
C THR A 173 -7.31 5.90 -11.71
N LEU A 174 -7.73 7.12 -11.38
CA LEU A 174 -6.86 8.29 -11.42
C LEU A 174 -5.68 8.18 -10.46
N ARG A 175 -5.93 7.69 -9.25
CA ARG A 175 -4.91 7.48 -8.21
C ARG A 175 -3.87 6.44 -8.64
N THR A 176 -4.31 5.32 -9.21
CA THR A 176 -3.41 4.22 -9.54
C THR A 176 -2.86 4.36 -10.96
N PHE A 177 -3.73 4.36 -11.97
CA PHE A 177 -3.34 4.46 -13.38
C PHE A 177 -2.74 5.82 -13.69
N GLY A 178 -3.43 6.90 -13.30
CA GLY A 178 -2.99 8.26 -13.60
C GLY A 178 -1.63 8.57 -12.97
N ILE A 179 -1.52 8.46 -11.65
CA ILE A 179 -0.29 8.82 -10.94
C ILE A 179 0.85 7.83 -11.24
N GLY A 180 0.55 6.54 -11.41
CA GLY A 180 1.51 5.52 -11.84
C GLY A 180 2.10 5.84 -13.22
N SER A 181 1.25 6.06 -14.24
CA SER A 181 1.67 6.47 -15.59
C SER A 181 2.51 7.73 -15.56
N ILE A 182 2.03 8.77 -14.87
CA ILE A 182 2.71 10.08 -14.84
C ILE A 182 4.10 9.92 -14.22
N SER A 183 4.22 9.19 -13.10
CA SER A 183 5.51 8.99 -12.44
C SER A 183 6.49 8.19 -13.29
N LYS A 184 6.00 7.17 -14.01
CA LYS A 184 6.79 6.43 -15.02
C LYS A 184 7.31 7.36 -16.12
N MET A 185 6.40 8.11 -16.76
CA MET A 185 6.72 9.01 -17.87
C MET A 185 7.70 10.13 -17.45
N VAL A 186 7.52 10.69 -16.26
CA VAL A 186 8.43 11.72 -15.73
C VAL A 186 9.82 11.12 -15.51
N ALA A 187 9.92 9.93 -14.91
CA ALA A 187 11.19 9.25 -14.70
C ALA A 187 11.96 9.02 -16.01
N GLU A 188 11.26 8.57 -17.05
CA GLU A 188 11.81 8.35 -18.39
C GLU A 188 12.34 9.66 -19.00
N LYS A 189 11.63 10.78 -18.82
CA LYS A 189 12.02 12.09 -19.37
C LYS A 189 13.20 12.75 -18.65
N ILE A 190 13.36 12.53 -17.35
CA ILE A 190 14.43 13.16 -16.55
C ILE A 190 15.71 12.32 -16.49
N GLY A 191 15.85 11.31 -17.36
CA GLY A 191 17.04 10.46 -17.44
C GLY A 191 17.12 9.40 -16.32
N SER A 192 16.00 9.06 -15.69
CA SER A 192 15.88 8.01 -14.66
C SER A 192 15.03 6.83 -15.14
N ALA A 193 15.07 6.52 -16.44
CA ALA A 193 14.24 5.49 -17.07
C ALA A 193 14.39 4.10 -16.43
N GLU A 194 15.59 3.76 -15.97
CA GLU A 194 15.90 2.52 -15.23
C GLU A 194 15.13 2.38 -13.90
N LYS A 195 14.64 3.49 -13.33
CA LYS A 195 13.84 3.51 -12.09
C LYS A 195 12.36 3.79 -12.34
N ALA A 196 11.94 3.94 -13.60
CA ALA A 196 10.58 4.33 -13.95
C ALA A 196 9.52 3.38 -13.38
N ILE A 197 9.79 2.07 -13.42
CA ILE A 197 8.93 1.05 -12.83
C ILE A 197 8.84 1.21 -11.31
N ASN A 198 9.98 1.38 -10.63
CA ASN A 198 10.03 1.59 -9.19
C ASN A 198 9.19 2.81 -8.79
N TYR A 199 9.38 3.93 -9.48
CA TYR A 199 8.66 5.17 -9.18
C TYR A 199 7.17 5.02 -9.42
N ALA A 200 6.77 4.39 -10.53
CA ALA A 200 5.37 4.10 -10.83
C ALA A 200 4.72 3.26 -9.72
N LEU A 201 5.40 2.20 -9.24
CA LEU A 201 4.88 1.35 -8.18
C LEU A 201 4.79 2.09 -6.84
N PHE A 202 5.82 2.83 -6.44
CA PHE A 202 5.78 3.61 -5.19
C PHE A 202 4.78 4.76 -5.22
N SER A 203 4.51 5.34 -6.38
CA SER A 203 3.54 6.42 -6.53
C SER A 203 2.10 5.95 -6.67
N SER A 204 1.85 4.63 -6.83
CA SER A 204 0.50 4.10 -7.11
C SER A 204 0.05 2.98 -6.18
N PHE A 205 0.90 2.47 -5.28
CA PHE A 205 0.53 1.36 -4.37
C PHE A 205 0.57 1.76 -2.90
N LYS A 206 -0.50 1.42 -2.17
CA LYS A 206 -0.51 1.34 -0.70
C LYS A 206 -0.75 -0.12 -0.31
N ASN A 207 -0.46 -0.47 0.94
CA ASN A 207 -0.70 -1.83 1.42
C ASN A 207 -2.19 -2.05 1.71
N GLU A 208 -3.02 -2.24 0.67
CA GLU A 208 -4.48 -2.26 0.82
C GLU A 208 -5.00 -3.37 1.74
N GLY A 209 -4.32 -4.53 1.77
CA GLY A 209 -4.65 -5.59 2.74
C GLY A 209 -4.54 -5.13 4.20
N PHE A 210 -3.51 -4.34 4.48
CA PHE A 210 -3.30 -3.76 5.80
C PHE A 210 -4.25 -2.59 6.06
N VAL A 211 -4.50 -1.75 5.06
CA VAL A 211 -5.49 -0.66 5.13
C VAL A 211 -6.86 -1.21 5.50
N MET A 212 -7.32 -2.27 4.82
CA MET A 212 -8.60 -2.91 5.13
C MET A 212 -8.69 -3.32 6.60
N ILE A 213 -7.66 -3.97 7.14
CA ILE A 213 -7.63 -4.43 8.54
C ILE A 213 -7.72 -3.25 9.51
N ILE A 214 -6.90 -2.22 9.30
CA ILE A 214 -6.91 -1.06 10.19
C ILE A 214 -8.23 -0.31 10.09
N ALA A 215 -8.71 -0.05 8.88
CA ALA A 215 -9.93 0.71 8.64
C ALA A 215 -11.13 0.01 9.28
N PHE A 216 -11.32 -1.31 9.04
CA PHE A 216 -12.44 -2.02 9.67
C PHE A 216 -12.29 -2.15 11.18
N SER A 217 -11.06 -2.27 11.69
CA SER A 217 -10.81 -2.40 13.13
C SER A 217 -11.10 -1.10 13.89
N LEU A 218 -10.91 0.05 13.26
CA LEU A 218 -11.08 1.35 13.92
C LEU A 218 -12.46 1.97 13.66
N PHE A 219 -12.99 1.81 12.44
CA PHE A 219 -14.16 2.55 11.97
C PHE A 219 -15.27 1.65 11.39
N GLY A 220 -15.09 0.32 11.44
CA GLY A 220 -16.06 -0.65 10.92
C GLY A 220 -15.88 -0.98 9.44
N TYR A 221 -16.56 -2.03 8.97
CA TYR A 221 -16.32 -2.64 7.66
C TYR A 221 -16.46 -1.67 6.47
N SER A 222 -17.36 -0.69 6.54
CA SER A 222 -17.58 0.28 5.46
C SER A 222 -16.37 1.18 5.21
N ALA A 223 -15.57 1.47 6.24
CA ALA A 223 -14.34 2.26 6.08
C ALA A 223 -13.27 1.54 5.24
N ALA A 224 -13.39 0.22 5.05
CA ALA A 224 -12.48 -0.53 4.18
C ALA A 224 -12.84 -0.42 2.69
N ILE A 225 -14.00 0.15 2.33
CA ILE A 225 -14.48 0.23 0.94
C ILE A 225 -13.49 0.92 -0.01
N PRO A 226 -12.90 2.09 0.32
CA PRO A 226 -11.90 2.71 -0.55
C PRO A 226 -10.73 1.77 -0.89
N ALA A 227 -10.24 1.01 0.10
CA ALA A 227 -9.13 0.06 -0.05
C ALA A 227 -9.50 -1.15 -0.91
N ILE A 228 -10.74 -1.65 -0.79
CA ILE A 228 -11.28 -2.71 -1.64
C ILE A 228 -11.22 -2.28 -3.11
N ILE A 229 -11.75 -1.09 -3.41
CA ILE A 229 -11.77 -0.57 -4.78
C ILE A 229 -10.34 -0.31 -5.26
N ALA A 230 -9.50 0.32 -4.43
CA ALA A 230 -8.10 0.57 -4.76
C ALA A 230 -7.36 -0.72 -5.13
N LEU A 231 -7.54 -1.79 -4.35
CA LEU A 231 -6.91 -3.09 -4.60
C LEU A 231 -7.31 -3.66 -5.98
N ILE A 232 -8.58 -3.55 -6.38
CA ILE A 232 -9.03 -4.02 -7.70
C ILE A 232 -8.30 -3.27 -8.82
N PHE A 233 -8.24 -1.93 -8.73
CA PHE A 233 -7.56 -1.12 -9.74
C PHE A 233 -6.04 -1.28 -9.72
N GLU A 234 -5.43 -1.49 -8.55
CA GLU A 234 -4.03 -1.88 -8.42
C GLU A 234 -3.73 -3.20 -9.15
N MET A 235 -4.58 -4.22 -9.01
CA MET A 235 -4.39 -5.49 -9.72
C MET A 235 -4.58 -5.34 -11.23
N LEU A 236 -5.61 -4.60 -11.67
CA LEU A 236 -5.84 -4.31 -13.10
C LEU A 236 -4.64 -3.57 -13.71
N TRP A 237 -4.10 -2.58 -12.98
CA TRP A 237 -2.93 -1.84 -13.41
C TRP A 237 -1.71 -2.74 -13.62
N ILE A 238 -1.43 -3.66 -12.69
CA ILE A 238 -0.34 -4.63 -12.86
C ILE A 238 -0.56 -5.51 -14.09
N CYS A 239 -1.77 -6.01 -14.32
CA CYS A 239 -2.06 -6.79 -15.53
C CYS A 239 -1.77 -5.98 -16.80
N CYS A 240 -2.13 -4.69 -16.84
CA CYS A 240 -1.85 -3.82 -17.98
C CYS A 240 -0.34 -3.54 -18.16
N MET A 241 0.40 -3.33 -17.06
CA MET A 241 1.86 -3.15 -17.08
C MET A 241 2.58 -4.42 -17.56
N GLU A 242 2.17 -5.59 -17.09
CA GLU A 242 2.74 -6.88 -17.48
C GLU A 242 2.46 -7.19 -18.96
N ALA A 243 1.23 -6.91 -19.42
CA ALA A 243 0.83 -7.04 -20.82
C ALA A 243 1.42 -5.96 -21.74
N LYS A 244 2.18 -4.99 -21.19
CA LYS A 244 2.78 -3.84 -21.92
C LYS A 244 1.76 -2.99 -22.69
N ILE A 245 0.56 -2.85 -22.14
CA ILE A 245 -0.50 -1.99 -22.71
C ILE A 245 -0.21 -0.51 -22.37
N ILE A 246 0.60 -0.26 -21.35
CA ILE A 246 0.91 1.05 -20.73
C ILE A 246 2.36 1.16 -20.27
#